data_AF-A0A667Y754-F1
#
_entry.id   AF-A0A667Y754-F1
#
_cell.length_a   1.000
_cell.length_b   1.000
_cell.length_c   1.000
_cell.angle_alpha   90.00
_cell.angle_beta   90.00
_cell.angle_gamma   90.00
#
_symmetry.space_group_name_H-M   'P 1'
#
loop_
_entity.id
_entity.type
_entity.pdbx_description
1 polymer ?
#
loop_
_entity_poly.entity_id
_entity_poly.type
_entity_poly.pdbx_seq_one_letter_code
_entity_poly.pdbx_strand_id
1 'polypeptide(L)'
;IVAVNQLERYPVDLYYLVDVSASMQENLDQLKTVGVALSHRMTEHSLDLRLGFGSFVDKPVSPYINVHPSKINNPCSDYEIRCRPAHGFHHVLSLTANITEFTRVVKRQRISGNMDTPEGGLDAMLQAAVCQVCLGWRPEAKRLLLLMTDQPSHLALDSRLAGIVTPHDGLCHLENNIYSESTRMDHPSMGLLADKLLENHIYSIFAVEKQQYQWYEDLVGLLSGSYLGKVGLFQAPNLIELVVNAYKVYFNITIGLRSCPDDGEDEDVSVEVRPVGYNESTVVRVRSRCRCSCGPAGLCHDSAQSACSETPHKAALGLNKDSDRNSESNCRAGGSDVDCSGRGVCECGKCVCEHSRLGAVYGQYCEKDDFSCPYEEGLVCGGRGVCVSGECVCNDGWTGDNCGCPVSTATCQSANGLLCSGRGSCVCGKCVCSDPQFSGNVCERCPMCHSTFMVGALKAAIHSLVLSLLQEVCGLPSVSRSHTGRGGTLQPHLCPTAVAIGSRQAQTLDGPSYRLVHAQV
;
A
#
# COMPACT_ATOMS: atom_id res chain seq x y z
N ILE A 1 2.31 -12.40 26.12
CA ILE A 1 3.25 -11.90 25.09
C ILE A 1 3.90 -13.12 24.47
N VAL A 2 3.48 -13.49 23.26
CA VAL A 2 4.19 -14.50 22.47
C VAL A 2 5.23 -13.74 21.66
N ALA A 3 6.50 -13.97 21.95
CA ALA A 3 7.59 -13.42 21.16
C ALA A 3 7.94 -14.42 20.07
N VAL A 4 7.63 -14.09 18.82
CA VAL A 4 8.10 -14.87 17.67
C VAL A 4 9.44 -14.29 17.25
N ASN A 5 10.51 -15.04 17.53
CA ASN A 5 11.85 -14.70 17.10
C ASN A 5 12.13 -15.44 15.81
N GLN A 6 12.27 -14.68 14.72
CA GLN A 6 12.82 -15.21 13.48
C GLN A 6 14.24 -15.73 13.77
N LEU A 7 14.51 -16.99 13.43
CA LEU A 7 15.85 -17.55 13.56
C LEU A 7 16.81 -16.70 12.72
N GLU A 8 17.97 -16.34 13.26
CA GLU A 8 19.04 -15.63 12.54
C GLU A 8 19.51 -16.38 11.26
N ARG A 9 19.04 -17.61 11.05
CA ARG A 9 19.48 -18.54 10.01
C ARG A 9 18.31 -19.18 9.24
N TYR A 10 17.19 -18.49 9.10
CA TYR A 10 16.06 -19.01 8.31
C TYR A 10 16.44 -19.05 6.81
N PRO A 11 16.27 -20.18 6.10
CA PRO A 11 16.62 -20.26 4.68
C PRO A 11 15.73 -19.33 3.84
N VAL A 12 16.32 -18.68 2.84
CA VAL A 12 15.63 -17.71 1.99
C VAL A 12 15.81 -18.09 0.53
N ASP A 13 14.70 -18.11 -0.20
CA ASP A 13 14.69 -18.20 -1.65
C ASP A 13 14.21 -16.86 -2.20
N LEU A 14 15.04 -16.17 -2.98
CA LEU A 14 14.71 -14.91 -3.61
C LEU A 14 14.75 -15.06 -5.13
N TYR A 15 13.59 -14.97 -5.76
CA TYR A 15 13.44 -15.08 -7.20
C TYR A 15 13.20 -13.71 -7.83
N TYR A 16 14.10 -13.28 -8.71
CA TYR A 16 13.99 -12.04 -9.46
C TYR A 16 13.14 -12.27 -10.70
N LEU A 17 12.00 -11.59 -10.79
CA LEU A 17 11.11 -11.61 -11.93
C LEU A 17 11.12 -10.23 -12.57
N VAL A 18 11.82 -10.10 -13.70
CA VAL A 18 12.23 -8.81 -14.22
C VAL A 18 11.63 -8.56 -15.60
N ASP A 19 10.98 -7.41 -15.73
CA ASP A 19 10.58 -6.85 -17.00
C ASP A 19 11.82 -6.52 -17.85
N VAL A 20 11.87 -7.08 -19.05
CA VAL A 20 12.95 -6.85 -20.02
C VAL A 20 12.45 -6.14 -21.28
N SER A 21 11.34 -5.41 -21.20
CA SER A 21 10.88 -4.48 -22.22
C SER A 21 11.95 -3.43 -22.55
N ALA A 22 11.75 -2.68 -23.64
CA ALA A 22 12.74 -1.71 -24.10
C ALA A 22 12.91 -0.53 -23.12
N SER A 23 11.86 -0.14 -22.39
CA SER A 23 11.91 0.94 -21.40
C SER A 23 12.79 0.58 -20.20
N MET A 24 12.88 -0.71 -19.87
CA MET A 24 13.72 -1.24 -18.79
C MET A 24 15.23 -1.24 -19.08
N GLN A 25 15.71 -0.71 -20.22
CA GLN A 25 17.14 -0.73 -20.58
C GLN A 25 18.05 -0.14 -19.48
N GLU A 26 17.71 1.04 -18.96
CA GLU A 26 18.49 1.69 -17.90
C GLU A 26 18.41 0.91 -16.58
N ASN A 27 17.21 0.43 -16.23
CA ASN A 27 16.96 -0.37 -15.02
C ASN A 27 17.74 -1.69 -15.05
N LEU A 28 17.84 -2.35 -16.21
CA LEU A 28 18.64 -3.55 -16.38
C LEU A 28 20.14 -3.30 -16.22
N ASP A 29 20.64 -2.16 -16.71
CA ASP A 29 22.05 -1.79 -16.52
C ASP A 29 22.37 -1.54 -15.05
N GLN A 30 21.43 -0.95 -14.30
CA GLN A 30 21.56 -0.82 -12.85
C GLN A 30 21.46 -2.15 -12.12
N LEU A 31 20.54 -3.03 -12.51
CA LEU A 31 20.34 -4.34 -11.90
C LEU A 31 21.61 -5.20 -11.94
N LYS A 32 22.45 -5.05 -12.98
CA LYS A 32 23.76 -5.71 -13.08
C LYS A 32 24.71 -5.38 -11.93
N THR A 33 24.50 -4.24 -11.28
CA THR A 33 25.30 -3.77 -10.14
C THR A 33 24.50 -3.93 -8.84
N VAL A 34 23.30 -3.36 -8.78
CA VAL A 34 22.46 -3.32 -7.57
C VAL A 34 21.94 -4.70 -7.20
N GLY A 35 21.58 -5.55 -8.17
CA GLY A 35 21.13 -6.91 -7.90
C GLY A 35 22.22 -7.76 -7.24
N VAL A 36 23.48 -7.55 -7.64
CA VAL A 36 24.64 -8.21 -7.02
C VAL A 36 24.86 -7.68 -5.60
N ALA A 37 24.78 -6.36 -5.41
CA ALA A 37 24.89 -5.75 -4.08
C ALA A 37 23.79 -6.21 -3.12
N LEU A 38 22.54 -6.28 -3.60
CA LEU A 38 21.39 -6.82 -2.87
C LEU A 38 21.62 -8.29 -2.48
N SER A 39 22.09 -9.10 -3.43
CA SER A 39 22.42 -10.50 -3.18
C SER A 39 23.44 -10.65 -2.04
N HIS A 40 24.50 -9.84 -2.05
CA HIS A 40 25.48 -9.79 -0.96
C HIS A 40 24.87 -9.27 0.35
N ARG A 41 24.03 -8.23 0.31
CA ARG A 41 23.39 -7.71 1.51
C ARG A 41 22.46 -8.72 2.18
N MET A 42 21.75 -9.53 1.39
CA MET A 42 20.90 -10.59 1.92
C MET A 42 21.71 -11.70 2.62
N THR A 43 22.98 -11.92 2.25
CA THR A 43 23.85 -12.87 2.97
C THR A 43 24.19 -12.43 4.40
N GLU A 44 24.01 -11.16 4.74
CA GLU A 44 24.12 -10.68 6.12
C GLU A 44 22.89 -11.04 6.97
N HIS A 45 21.76 -11.36 6.33
CA HIS A 45 20.49 -11.65 6.98
C HIS A 45 20.11 -13.13 6.98
N SER A 46 20.59 -13.89 5.99
CA SER A 46 20.48 -15.34 5.94
C SER A 46 21.73 -15.97 5.31
N LEU A 47 22.31 -16.94 6.02
CA LEU A 47 23.45 -17.72 5.54
C LEU A 47 23.07 -18.77 4.48
N ASP A 48 21.77 -19.06 4.34
CA ASP A 48 21.24 -20.06 3.40
C ASP A 48 20.30 -19.41 2.37
N LEU A 49 20.91 -18.59 1.52
CA LEU A 49 20.26 -17.83 0.46
C LEU A 49 20.38 -18.56 -0.89
N ARG A 50 19.24 -18.73 -1.58
CA ARG A 50 19.21 -19.11 -2.99
C ARG A 50 18.59 -18.01 -3.84
N LEU A 51 19.16 -17.83 -5.02
CA LEU A 51 18.79 -16.79 -5.97
C LEU A 51 18.33 -17.42 -7.28
N GLY A 52 17.23 -16.93 -7.82
CA GLY A 52 16.69 -17.33 -9.11
C GLY A 52 16.40 -16.11 -9.99
N PHE A 53 16.24 -16.34 -11.30
CA PHE A 53 15.98 -15.27 -12.26
C PHE A 53 15.00 -15.73 -13.35
N GLY A 54 14.02 -14.89 -13.64
CA GLY A 54 13.11 -15.01 -14.77
C GLY A 54 12.91 -13.64 -15.44
N SER A 55 12.60 -13.68 -16.72
CA SER A 55 12.29 -12.48 -17.51
C SER A 55 10.90 -12.57 -18.11
N PHE A 56 10.26 -11.42 -18.30
CA PHE A 56 9.00 -11.31 -19.02
C PHE A 56 8.97 -10.05 -19.88
N VAL A 57 8.11 -10.05 -20.88
CA VAL A 57 7.74 -8.87 -21.67
C VAL A 57 6.22 -8.91 -21.75
N ASP A 58 5.67 -9.54 -22.79
CA ASP A 58 4.24 -9.74 -22.95
C ASP A 58 3.96 -10.90 -23.92
N LYS A 59 2.68 -11.27 -24.06
CA LYS A 59 2.24 -12.35 -24.93
C LYS A 59 2.73 -12.11 -26.36
N PRO A 60 3.46 -13.06 -27.00
CA PRO A 60 4.06 -12.86 -28.31
C PRO A 60 3.05 -13.04 -29.45
N VAL A 61 1.95 -12.29 -29.40
CA VAL A 61 0.84 -12.29 -30.36
C VAL A 61 0.35 -10.85 -30.61
N SER A 62 -0.27 -10.60 -31.77
CA SER A 62 -0.92 -9.31 -32.04
C SER A 62 -2.16 -9.14 -31.14
N PRO A 63 -2.45 -7.94 -30.58
CA PRO A 63 -1.80 -6.65 -30.86
C PRO A 63 -0.59 -6.29 -29.98
N TYR A 64 -0.23 -7.11 -28.99
CA TYR A 64 0.85 -6.82 -28.03
C TYR A 64 2.23 -6.66 -28.65
N ILE A 65 2.48 -7.39 -29.75
CA ILE A 65 3.75 -7.32 -30.48
C ILE A 65 3.55 -6.92 -31.93
N ASN A 66 4.63 -6.41 -32.53
CA ASN A 66 4.67 -6.16 -33.95
C ASN A 66 4.98 -7.46 -34.73
N VAL A 67 3.98 -7.99 -35.42
CA VAL A 67 4.09 -9.23 -36.21
C VAL A 67 4.72 -9.03 -37.59
N HIS A 68 5.25 -7.85 -37.91
CA HIS A 68 5.99 -7.65 -39.15
C HIS A 68 7.25 -8.53 -39.18
N PRO A 69 7.60 -9.20 -40.31
CA PRO A 69 8.71 -10.16 -40.36
C PRO A 69 10.07 -9.64 -39.87
N SER A 70 10.36 -8.35 -40.08
CA SER A 70 11.60 -7.72 -39.58
C SER A 70 11.61 -7.54 -38.06
N LYS A 71 10.43 -7.43 -37.44
CA LYS A 71 10.22 -7.13 -36.03
C LYS A 71 10.09 -8.40 -35.16
N ILE A 72 9.62 -9.51 -35.73
CA ILE A 72 9.50 -10.80 -35.01
C ILE A 72 10.84 -11.22 -34.39
N ASN A 73 11.92 -11.14 -35.16
CA ASN A 73 13.25 -11.56 -34.69
C ASN A 73 14.02 -10.45 -33.98
N ASN A 74 13.66 -9.18 -34.23
CA ASN A 74 14.27 -8.01 -33.61
C ASN A 74 13.24 -6.87 -33.48
N PRO A 75 12.45 -6.82 -32.39
CA PRO A 75 11.43 -5.78 -32.19
C PRO A 75 11.97 -4.35 -32.29
N CYS A 76 13.26 -4.18 -31.99
CA CYS A 76 13.97 -2.90 -31.94
C CYS A 76 14.66 -2.53 -33.25
N SER A 77 14.30 -3.18 -34.37
CA SER A 77 14.92 -3.00 -35.68
C SER A 77 14.99 -1.54 -36.15
N ASP A 78 13.99 -0.72 -35.80
CA ASP A 78 13.86 0.66 -36.27
C ASP A 78 14.88 1.60 -35.63
N TYR A 79 15.45 1.19 -34.49
CA TYR A 79 16.47 1.94 -33.76
C TYR A 79 17.88 1.43 -34.03
N GLU A 80 18.06 0.51 -35.01
CA GLU A 80 19.32 -0.18 -35.30
C GLU A 80 19.92 -0.93 -34.09
N ILE A 81 19.11 -1.17 -33.06
CA ILE A 81 19.48 -1.90 -31.86
C ILE A 81 19.04 -3.36 -32.05
N ARG A 82 19.91 -4.29 -31.63
CA ARG A 82 19.57 -5.71 -31.61
C ARG A 82 19.02 -6.10 -30.23
N CYS A 83 17.74 -6.40 -30.16
CA CYS A 83 17.08 -6.91 -28.96
C CYS A 83 16.59 -8.36 -29.15
N ARG A 84 16.11 -8.99 -28.08
CA ARG A 84 15.55 -10.35 -28.13
C ARG A 84 14.13 -10.33 -28.72
N PRO A 85 13.68 -11.41 -29.37
CA PRO A 85 12.26 -11.59 -29.70
C PRO A 85 11.38 -11.44 -28.45
N ALA A 86 10.18 -10.91 -28.65
CA ALA A 86 9.18 -10.80 -27.59
C ALA A 86 8.80 -12.19 -27.06
N HIS A 87 8.51 -12.26 -25.76
CA HIS A 87 8.14 -13.49 -25.07
C HIS A 87 7.29 -13.17 -23.84
N GLY A 88 6.38 -14.08 -23.49
CA GLY A 88 5.55 -13.94 -22.29
C GLY A 88 6.39 -14.07 -21.03
N PHE A 89 6.72 -15.29 -20.63
CA PHE A 89 7.58 -15.56 -19.47
C PHE A 89 8.65 -16.60 -19.80
N HIS A 90 9.90 -16.28 -19.44
CA HIS A 90 11.03 -17.18 -19.49
C HIS A 90 11.61 -17.39 -18.08
N HIS A 91 11.65 -18.63 -17.65
CA HIS A 91 12.50 -19.04 -16.55
C HIS A 91 13.95 -19.13 -17.04
N VAL A 92 14.89 -18.41 -16.40
CA VAL A 92 16.28 -18.34 -16.88
C VAL A 92 17.24 -19.06 -15.96
N LEU A 93 17.04 -18.93 -14.65
CA LEU A 93 17.89 -19.53 -13.63
C LEU A 93 17.05 -20.07 -12.48
N SER A 94 17.13 -21.39 -12.27
CA SER A 94 16.59 -22.06 -11.09
C SER A 94 17.29 -21.60 -9.81
N LEU A 95 16.57 -21.63 -8.70
CA LEU A 95 17.06 -21.20 -7.40
C LEU A 95 18.36 -21.92 -7.03
N THR A 96 19.44 -21.15 -6.92
CA THR A 96 20.79 -21.67 -6.67
C THR A 96 21.54 -20.84 -5.64
N ALA A 97 22.41 -21.49 -4.87
CA ALA A 97 23.33 -20.81 -3.95
C ALA A 97 24.55 -20.19 -4.69
N ASN A 98 24.72 -20.47 -5.99
CA ASN A 98 25.84 -19.98 -6.78
C ASN A 98 25.61 -18.52 -7.23
N ILE A 99 26.04 -17.56 -6.40
CA ILE A 99 25.94 -16.12 -6.67
C ILE A 99 26.71 -15.71 -7.93
N THR A 100 27.81 -16.40 -8.27
CA THR A 100 28.57 -16.14 -9.50
C THR A 100 27.73 -16.45 -10.74
N GLU A 101 26.99 -17.56 -10.71
CA GLU A 101 26.10 -17.95 -11.80
C GLU A 101 24.92 -16.97 -11.95
N PHE A 102 24.31 -16.57 -10.83
CA PHE A 102 23.29 -15.52 -10.82
C PHE A 102 23.82 -14.21 -11.43
N THR A 103 24.99 -13.75 -10.99
CA THR A 103 25.65 -12.55 -11.52
C THR A 103 25.91 -12.67 -13.03
N ARG A 104 26.33 -13.84 -13.50
CA ARG A 104 26.55 -14.12 -14.93
C ARG A 104 25.26 -14.04 -15.72
N VAL A 105 24.16 -14.56 -15.18
CA VAL A 105 22.84 -14.54 -15.83
C VAL A 105 22.32 -13.11 -15.92
N VAL A 106 22.33 -12.33 -14.83
CA VAL A 106 21.87 -10.93 -14.81
C VAL A 106 22.67 -10.08 -15.81
N LYS A 107 23.99 -10.23 -15.85
CA LYS A 107 24.86 -9.48 -16.79
C LYS A 107 24.61 -9.79 -18.26
N ARG A 108 24.05 -10.95 -18.59
CA ARG A 108 23.77 -11.38 -19.97
C ARG A 108 22.35 -11.07 -20.44
N GLN A 109 21.51 -10.51 -19.57
CA GLN A 109 20.17 -10.09 -19.97
C GLN A 109 20.24 -8.99 -21.01
N ARG A 110 19.29 -9.04 -21.94
CA ARG A 110 19.14 -8.11 -23.05
C ARG A 110 17.67 -7.73 -23.11
N ILE A 111 17.42 -6.47 -23.42
CA ILE A 111 16.06 -6.01 -23.69
C ILE A 111 15.42 -6.79 -24.83
N SER A 112 14.09 -6.71 -24.85
CA SER A 112 13.19 -7.11 -25.91
C SER A 112 12.29 -5.91 -26.24
N GLY A 113 11.15 -6.14 -26.87
CA GLY A 113 10.19 -5.07 -27.12
C GLY A 113 8.81 -5.61 -27.48
N ASN A 114 7.81 -4.87 -27.02
CA ASN A 114 6.38 -4.96 -27.28
C ASN A 114 5.91 -3.67 -27.99
N MET A 115 4.61 -3.56 -28.24
CA MET A 115 3.99 -2.44 -28.95
C MET A 115 3.13 -1.56 -28.06
N ASP A 116 2.36 -2.14 -27.16
CA ASP A 116 1.53 -1.44 -26.20
C ASP A 116 2.27 -1.20 -24.87
N THR A 117 1.59 -0.62 -23.91
CA THR A 117 2.19 -0.13 -22.67
C THR A 117 2.11 -1.13 -21.52
N PRO A 118 0.95 -1.77 -21.24
CA PRO A 118 0.92 -2.79 -20.19
C PRO A 118 1.71 -4.03 -20.60
N GLU A 119 2.23 -4.75 -19.60
CA GLU A 119 3.10 -5.90 -19.81
C GLU A 119 2.49 -7.19 -19.22
N GLY A 120 3.05 -8.34 -19.58
CA GLY A 120 2.65 -9.67 -19.12
C GLY A 120 3.13 -10.06 -17.72
N GLY A 121 3.32 -9.09 -16.82
CA GLY A 121 3.93 -9.32 -15.50
C GLY A 121 3.18 -10.33 -14.62
N LEU A 122 1.84 -10.30 -14.64
CA LEU A 122 1.02 -11.19 -13.82
C LEU A 122 1.04 -12.65 -14.30
N ASP A 123 1.16 -12.90 -15.61
CA ASP A 123 1.40 -14.24 -16.16
C ASP A 123 2.69 -14.83 -15.59
N ALA A 124 3.74 -14.01 -15.63
CA ALA A 124 5.06 -14.40 -15.16
C ALA A 124 5.08 -14.65 -13.66
N MET A 125 4.36 -13.83 -12.87
CA MET A 125 4.18 -14.06 -11.43
C MET A 125 3.45 -15.36 -11.13
N LEU A 126 2.35 -15.63 -11.83
CA LEU A 126 1.57 -16.83 -11.61
C LEU A 126 2.37 -18.08 -11.97
N GLN A 127 3.04 -18.11 -13.11
CA GLN A 127 3.90 -19.23 -13.51
C GLN A 127 5.06 -19.43 -12.51
N ALA A 128 5.70 -18.36 -12.06
CA ALA A 128 6.71 -18.45 -11.00
C ALA A 128 6.13 -18.99 -9.68
N ALA A 129 4.86 -18.71 -9.39
CA ALA A 129 4.20 -19.18 -8.19
C ALA A 129 3.82 -20.66 -8.25
N VAL A 130 3.32 -21.16 -9.38
CA VAL A 130 2.79 -22.53 -9.48
C VAL A 130 3.82 -23.55 -9.96
N CYS A 131 4.86 -23.14 -10.68
CA CYS A 131 5.91 -24.03 -11.19
C CYS A 131 6.99 -24.38 -10.14
N GLN A 132 6.55 -24.92 -9.01
CA GLN A 132 7.35 -25.20 -7.81
C GLN A 132 8.68 -25.93 -8.11
N VAL A 133 8.58 -27.06 -8.83
CA VAL A 133 9.72 -27.93 -9.13
C VAL A 133 10.67 -27.29 -10.14
N CYS A 134 10.14 -26.62 -11.18
CA CYS A 134 10.94 -26.00 -12.23
C CYS A 134 11.81 -24.86 -11.67
N LEU A 135 11.23 -24.01 -10.82
CA LEU A 135 11.96 -22.90 -10.21
C LEU A 135 12.88 -23.37 -9.07
N GLY A 136 12.52 -24.46 -8.38
CA GLY A 136 13.31 -25.03 -7.30
C GLY A 136 13.02 -24.43 -5.93
N TRP A 137 11.76 -24.01 -5.68
CA TRP A 137 11.33 -23.47 -4.38
C TRP A 137 11.49 -24.52 -3.27
N ARG A 138 12.18 -24.16 -2.19
CA ARG A 138 12.32 -25.04 -1.03
C ARG A 138 11.09 -24.97 -0.14
N PRO A 139 10.57 -26.09 0.38
CA PRO A 139 9.43 -26.08 1.29
C PRO A 139 9.73 -25.36 2.60
N GLU A 140 10.95 -25.48 3.13
CA GLU A 140 11.38 -24.89 4.40
C GLU A 140 11.84 -23.44 4.32
N ALA A 141 12.03 -22.89 3.12
CA ALA A 141 12.56 -21.54 2.93
C ALA A 141 11.46 -20.48 2.90
N LYS A 142 11.81 -19.25 3.28
CA LYS A 142 10.99 -18.07 3.03
C LYS A 142 11.10 -17.73 1.55
N ARG A 143 9.98 -17.75 0.83
CA ARG A 143 9.92 -17.60 -0.63
C ARG A 143 9.55 -16.18 -1.01
N LEU A 144 10.53 -15.41 -1.48
CA LEU A 144 10.37 -14.01 -1.89
C LEU A 144 10.36 -13.94 -3.42
N LEU A 145 9.30 -13.39 -4.00
CA LEU A 145 9.15 -13.16 -5.44
C LEU A 145 9.24 -11.66 -5.71
N LEU A 146 10.36 -11.20 -6.26
CA LEU A 146 10.60 -9.79 -6.55
C LEU A 146 10.21 -9.48 -8.00
N LEU A 147 9.07 -8.83 -8.19
CA LEU A 147 8.64 -8.28 -9.48
C LEU A 147 9.27 -6.90 -9.69
N MET A 148 9.98 -6.71 -10.80
CA MET A 148 10.58 -5.43 -11.20
C MET A 148 10.05 -4.99 -12.55
N THR A 149 9.41 -3.81 -12.62
CA THR A 149 8.85 -3.25 -13.86
C THR A 149 8.68 -1.74 -13.76
N ASP A 150 8.70 -1.06 -14.91
CA ASP A 150 8.40 0.36 -15.06
C ASP A 150 7.05 0.62 -15.74
N GLN A 151 6.28 -0.43 -16.05
CA GLN A 151 4.96 -0.36 -16.69
C GLN A 151 3.85 -1.06 -15.87
N PRO A 152 2.57 -0.72 -16.12
CA PRO A 152 1.44 -1.51 -15.63
C PRO A 152 1.47 -2.94 -16.16
N SER A 153 0.76 -3.85 -15.50
CA SER A 153 0.55 -5.20 -16.03
C SER A 153 -0.85 -5.34 -16.65
N HIS A 154 -0.97 -6.15 -17.69
CA HIS A 154 -2.27 -6.59 -18.18
C HIS A 154 -3.05 -7.37 -17.14
N LEU A 155 -4.38 -7.23 -17.19
CA LEU A 155 -5.32 -7.93 -16.32
C LEU A 155 -6.09 -9.00 -17.11
N ALA A 156 -6.73 -9.92 -16.40
CA ALA A 156 -7.67 -10.85 -17.01
C ALA A 156 -8.70 -10.10 -17.88
N LEU A 157 -9.07 -10.74 -19.00
CA LEU A 157 -9.93 -10.24 -20.09
C LEU A 157 -9.24 -9.31 -21.09
N ASP A 158 -8.04 -8.79 -20.82
CA ASP A 158 -7.29 -7.99 -21.80
C ASP A 158 -6.92 -8.83 -23.03
N SER A 159 -6.62 -10.12 -22.84
CA SER A 159 -6.25 -11.04 -23.93
C SER A 159 -7.35 -11.32 -24.95
N ARG A 160 -8.58 -10.90 -24.64
CA ARG A 160 -9.69 -10.93 -25.62
C ARG A 160 -9.36 -10.10 -26.87
N LEU A 161 -8.56 -9.03 -26.75
CA LEU A 161 -8.12 -8.22 -27.89
C LEU A 161 -7.21 -9.00 -28.85
N ALA A 162 -6.45 -9.97 -28.34
CA ALA A 162 -5.62 -10.88 -29.12
C ALA A 162 -6.37 -12.15 -29.58
N GLY A 163 -7.67 -12.24 -29.34
CA GLY A 163 -8.48 -13.42 -29.66
C GLY A 163 -8.29 -14.58 -28.68
N ILE A 164 -7.65 -14.35 -27.54
CA ILE A 164 -7.47 -15.32 -26.47
C ILE A 164 -8.64 -15.17 -25.49
N VAL A 165 -9.46 -16.21 -25.37
CA VAL A 165 -10.68 -16.20 -24.55
C VAL A 165 -10.73 -17.34 -23.53
N THR A 166 -9.67 -18.15 -23.47
CA THR A 166 -9.52 -19.23 -22.50
C THR A 166 -9.04 -18.62 -21.19
N PRO A 167 -9.80 -18.69 -20.08
CA PRO A 167 -9.33 -18.20 -18.79
C PRO A 167 -8.07 -18.93 -18.34
N HIS A 168 -7.21 -18.24 -17.57
CA HIS A 168 -6.04 -18.87 -16.98
C HIS A 168 -6.45 -19.97 -15.97
N ASP A 169 -5.86 -21.15 -16.05
CA ASP A 169 -6.25 -22.33 -15.25
C ASP A 169 -5.57 -22.44 -13.88
N GLY A 170 -4.46 -21.71 -13.68
CA GLY A 170 -3.72 -21.68 -12.43
C GLY A 170 -2.73 -22.84 -12.29
N LEU A 171 -2.37 -23.49 -13.39
CA LEU A 171 -1.42 -24.59 -13.45
C LEU A 171 -0.08 -24.17 -14.05
N CYS A 172 0.94 -25.00 -13.83
CA CYS A 172 2.27 -24.80 -14.39
C CYS A 172 2.32 -25.26 -15.85
N HIS A 173 2.75 -24.36 -16.74
CA HIS A 173 2.89 -24.59 -18.18
C HIS A 173 4.27 -24.17 -18.68
N LEU A 174 5.32 -24.51 -17.92
CA LEU A 174 6.70 -24.32 -18.36
C LEU A 174 7.19 -25.52 -19.17
N GLU A 175 7.47 -25.28 -20.45
CA GLU A 175 8.14 -26.24 -21.33
C GLU A 175 9.49 -25.67 -21.76
N ASN A 176 10.57 -26.41 -21.51
CA ASN A 176 11.93 -25.93 -21.77
C ASN A 176 12.22 -24.53 -21.18
N ASN A 177 11.70 -24.28 -19.98
CA ASN A 177 11.79 -23.00 -19.26
C ASN A 177 11.04 -21.82 -19.90
N ILE A 178 10.13 -22.07 -20.83
CA ILE A 178 9.30 -21.06 -21.50
C ILE A 178 7.84 -21.33 -21.17
N TYR A 179 7.07 -20.28 -20.89
CA TYR A 179 5.62 -20.40 -20.72
C TYR A 179 4.94 -20.72 -22.06
N SER A 180 4.54 -21.99 -22.23
CA SER A 180 4.03 -22.52 -23.50
C SER A 180 2.62 -22.01 -23.84
N GLU A 181 1.78 -21.79 -22.83
CA GLU A 181 0.38 -21.38 -23.00
C GLU A 181 0.18 -19.85 -23.04
N SER A 182 1.26 -19.07 -23.11
CA SER A 182 1.23 -17.59 -23.16
C SER A 182 0.33 -17.03 -24.29
N THR A 183 0.23 -17.74 -25.41
CA THR A 183 -0.57 -17.33 -26.59
C THR A 183 -1.97 -17.98 -26.63
N ARG A 184 -2.36 -18.73 -25.60
CA ARG A 184 -3.58 -19.54 -25.58
C ARG A 184 -4.46 -19.31 -24.35
N MET A 185 -3.86 -18.93 -23.23
CA MET A 185 -4.56 -18.57 -22.00
C MET A 185 -4.48 -17.07 -21.75
N ASP A 186 -5.58 -16.52 -21.24
CA ASP A 186 -5.70 -15.12 -20.81
C ASP A 186 -4.75 -14.83 -19.64
N HIS A 187 -4.56 -13.56 -19.31
CA HIS A 187 -3.87 -13.18 -18.08
C HIS A 187 -4.65 -13.66 -16.84
N PRO A 188 -3.99 -13.92 -15.71
CA PRO A 188 -4.68 -14.34 -14.51
C PRO A 188 -5.49 -13.21 -13.89
N SER A 189 -6.61 -13.57 -13.27
CA SER A 189 -7.33 -12.63 -12.42
C SER A 189 -6.56 -12.40 -11.12
N MET A 190 -6.77 -11.23 -10.50
CA MET A 190 -6.15 -10.93 -9.21
C MET A 190 -6.53 -11.93 -8.11
N GLY A 191 -7.77 -12.44 -8.13
CA GLY A 191 -8.20 -13.48 -7.20
C GLY A 191 -7.46 -14.81 -7.39
N LEU A 192 -7.26 -15.24 -8.64
CA LEU A 192 -6.49 -16.45 -8.94
C LEU A 192 -5.02 -16.30 -8.52
N LEU A 193 -4.41 -15.15 -8.82
CA LEU A 193 -3.03 -14.86 -8.42
C LEU A 193 -2.89 -14.84 -6.89
N ALA A 194 -3.81 -14.16 -6.19
CA ALA A 194 -3.82 -14.11 -4.72
C ALA A 194 -3.91 -15.52 -4.11
N ASP A 195 -4.82 -16.36 -4.63
CA ASP A 195 -5.00 -17.73 -4.18
C ASP A 195 -3.72 -18.55 -4.36
N LYS A 196 -3.10 -18.50 -5.55
CA LYS A 196 -1.87 -19.28 -5.82
C LYS A 196 -0.64 -18.77 -5.09
N LEU A 197 -0.50 -17.47 -4.85
CA LEU A 197 0.58 -16.94 -4.01
C LEU A 197 0.45 -17.41 -2.57
N LEU A 198 -0.78 -17.41 -2.02
CA LEU A 198 -1.05 -17.89 -0.66
C LEU A 198 -0.87 -19.40 -0.52
N GLU A 199 -1.44 -20.18 -1.44
CA GLU A 199 -1.34 -21.65 -1.48
C GLU A 199 0.12 -22.10 -1.53
N ASN A 200 0.94 -21.41 -2.32
CA ASN A 200 2.36 -21.75 -2.49
C ASN A 200 3.30 -21.00 -1.52
N HIS A 201 2.76 -20.26 -0.55
CA HIS A 201 3.51 -19.53 0.47
C HIS A 201 4.57 -18.58 -0.12
N ILE A 202 4.20 -17.84 -1.16
CA ILE A 202 5.08 -16.90 -1.87
C ILE A 202 4.73 -15.46 -1.51
N TYR A 203 5.75 -14.70 -1.12
CA TYR A 203 5.67 -13.29 -0.76
C TYR A 203 6.10 -12.44 -1.94
N SER A 204 5.15 -11.78 -2.58
CA SER A 204 5.42 -10.86 -3.67
C SER A 204 5.95 -9.52 -3.18
N ILE A 205 7.01 -9.05 -3.82
CA ILE A 205 7.60 -7.74 -3.62
C ILE A 205 7.53 -7.01 -4.96
N PHE A 206 6.82 -5.91 -5.00
CA PHE A 206 6.66 -5.06 -6.17
C PHE A 206 7.66 -3.91 -6.10
N ALA A 207 8.65 -3.95 -6.97
CA ALA A 207 9.67 -2.93 -7.16
C ALA A 207 9.35 -2.15 -8.44
N VAL A 208 8.60 -1.07 -8.30
CA VAL A 208 7.94 -0.38 -9.42
C VAL A 208 8.48 1.04 -9.58
N GLU A 209 8.62 1.51 -10.82
CA GLU A 209 8.96 2.90 -11.10
C GLU A 209 7.90 3.88 -10.57
N LYS A 210 8.36 5.06 -10.12
CA LYS A 210 7.55 6.10 -9.46
C LYS A 210 6.26 6.46 -10.22
N GLN A 211 6.27 6.47 -11.55
CA GLN A 211 5.12 6.86 -12.35
C GLN A 211 3.96 5.86 -12.27
N GLN A 212 4.28 4.56 -12.17
CA GLN A 212 3.27 3.49 -12.10
C GLN A 212 2.95 3.06 -10.67
N TYR A 213 3.61 3.62 -9.67
CA TYR A 213 3.45 3.23 -8.27
C TYR A 213 1.99 3.23 -7.81
N GLN A 214 1.21 4.26 -8.16
CA GLN A 214 -0.19 4.37 -7.73
C GLN A 214 -1.04 3.18 -8.22
N TRP A 215 -0.79 2.73 -9.45
CA TRP A 215 -1.52 1.60 -10.04
C TRP A 215 -1.28 0.31 -9.26
N TYR A 216 -0.03 0.06 -8.85
CA TYR A 216 0.30 -1.10 -8.03
C TYR A 216 -0.10 -0.93 -6.57
N GLU A 217 -0.19 0.30 -6.04
CA GLU A 217 -0.68 0.55 -4.67
C GLU A 217 -2.13 0.06 -4.50
N ASP A 218 -2.99 0.36 -5.47
CA ASP A 218 -4.39 -0.09 -5.48
C ASP A 218 -4.49 -1.62 -5.63
N LEU A 219 -3.55 -2.22 -6.38
CA LEU A 219 -3.54 -3.65 -6.68
C LEU A 219 -3.01 -4.52 -5.53
N VAL A 220 -1.93 -4.07 -4.90
CA VAL A 220 -1.20 -4.79 -3.84
C VAL A 220 -2.06 -4.98 -2.59
N GLY A 221 -3.03 -4.09 -2.35
CA GLY A 221 -4.02 -4.27 -1.28
C GLY A 221 -4.87 -5.54 -1.40
N LEU A 222 -4.99 -6.10 -2.61
CA LEU A 222 -5.69 -7.37 -2.86
C LEU A 222 -4.81 -8.61 -2.64
N LEU A 223 -3.49 -8.42 -2.53
CA LEU A 223 -2.51 -9.49 -2.42
C LEU A 223 -1.93 -9.52 -0.99
N SER A 224 -2.55 -10.30 -0.11
CA SER A 224 -2.13 -10.39 1.30
C SER A 224 -0.64 -10.75 1.46
N GLY A 225 0.07 -9.99 2.27
CA GLY A 225 1.50 -10.21 2.53
C GLY A 225 2.44 -9.70 1.42
N SER A 226 1.93 -8.92 0.47
CA SER A 226 2.75 -8.27 -0.56
C SER A 226 3.37 -6.97 -0.07
N TYR A 227 4.57 -6.67 -0.57
CA TYR A 227 5.29 -5.44 -0.29
C TYR A 227 5.37 -4.60 -1.56
N LEU A 228 5.21 -3.29 -1.43
CA LEU A 228 5.34 -2.35 -2.54
C LEU A 228 6.41 -1.33 -2.23
N GLY A 229 7.31 -1.08 -3.17
CA GLY A 229 8.36 -0.08 -3.04
C GLY A 229 8.60 0.72 -4.31
N LYS A 230 8.89 1.99 -4.12
CA LYS A 230 9.27 2.92 -5.20
C LYS A 230 10.72 2.65 -5.58
N VAL A 231 10.94 2.22 -6.82
CA VAL A 231 12.27 2.03 -7.39
C VAL A 231 12.47 3.02 -8.52
N GLY A 232 13.10 4.16 -8.22
CA GLY A 232 13.51 5.14 -9.24
C GLY A 232 14.97 4.98 -9.66
N LEU A 233 15.32 5.56 -10.82
CA LEU A 233 16.63 5.61 -11.48
C LEU A 233 17.85 6.01 -10.61
N PHE A 234 17.68 6.41 -9.35
CA PHE A 234 18.77 6.80 -8.43
C PHE A 234 18.63 6.21 -7.02
N GLN A 235 17.79 5.20 -6.82
CA GLN A 235 17.39 4.70 -5.50
C GLN A 235 17.76 3.23 -5.26
N ALA A 236 18.92 2.80 -5.73
CA ALA A 236 19.49 1.49 -5.37
C ALA A 236 19.41 1.10 -3.87
N PRO A 237 19.58 2.03 -2.90
CA PRO A 237 19.39 1.71 -1.48
C PRO A 237 17.96 1.27 -1.13
N ASN A 238 16.96 1.84 -1.80
CA ASN A 238 15.55 1.56 -1.52
C ASN A 238 15.15 0.15 -1.93
N LEU A 239 15.72 -0.40 -3.01
CA LEU A 239 15.47 -1.79 -3.41
C LEU A 239 16.01 -2.76 -2.35
N ILE A 240 17.19 -2.45 -1.80
CA ILE A 240 17.79 -3.27 -0.75
C ILE A 240 16.95 -3.23 0.52
N GLU A 241 16.59 -2.03 0.97
CA GLU A 241 15.74 -1.87 2.15
C GLU A 241 14.35 -2.50 1.98
N LEU A 242 13.75 -2.39 0.79
CA LEU A 242 12.47 -3.01 0.47
C LEU A 242 12.51 -4.53 0.68
N VAL A 243 13.53 -5.20 0.12
CA VAL A 243 13.67 -6.66 0.22
C VAL A 243 14.02 -7.09 1.64
N VAL A 244 14.87 -6.33 2.34
CA VAL A 244 15.22 -6.60 3.75
C VAL A 244 14.00 -6.41 4.67
N ASN A 245 13.16 -5.41 4.41
CA ASN A 245 11.93 -5.19 5.16
C ASN A 245 10.89 -6.27 4.85
N ALA A 246 10.81 -6.76 3.61
CA ALA A 246 9.98 -7.91 3.27
C ALA A 246 10.47 -9.21 3.95
N TYR A 247 11.77 -9.32 4.19
CA TYR A 247 12.36 -10.42 4.94
C TYR A 247 12.00 -10.38 6.44
N LYS A 248 12.02 -9.22 7.08
CA LYS A 248 11.74 -9.07 8.52
C LYS A 248 10.23 -8.99 8.78
N VAL A 249 9.71 -9.87 9.64
CA VAL A 249 8.30 -9.82 10.05
C VAL A 249 8.23 -9.67 11.56
N TYR A 250 7.57 -8.60 12.01
CA TYR A 250 7.25 -8.37 13.41
C TYR A 250 5.73 -8.31 13.55
N PHE A 251 5.17 -9.08 14.47
CA PHE A 251 3.76 -9.03 14.82
C PHE A 251 3.63 -9.16 16.33
N ASN A 252 2.72 -8.41 16.92
CA ASN A 252 2.40 -8.49 18.33
C ASN A 252 1.03 -9.14 18.48
N ILE A 253 0.99 -10.28 19.17
CA ILE A 253 -0.27 -11.00 19.44
C ILE A 253 -0.60 -10.87 20.92
N THR A 254 -1.73 -10.20 21.17
CA THR A 254 -2.35 -10.12 22.47
C THR A 254 -3.51 -11.10 22.50
N ILE A 255 -3.32 -12.21 23.21
CA ILE A 255 -4.38 -13.19 23.46
C ILE A 255 -4.94 -12.92 24.85
N GLY A 256 -6.24 -12.70 24.92
CA GLY A 256 -6.98 -12.50 26.16
C GLY A 256 -8.22 -13.39 26.19
N LEU A 257 -8.59 -13.87 27.38
CA LEU A 257 -9.82 -14.61 27.61
C LEU A 257 -10.91 -13.61 28.00
N ARG A 258 -11.98 -13.50 27.19
CA ARG A 258 -13.06 -12.54 27.42
C ARG A 258 -14.10 -13.03 28.44
N SER A 259 -14.34 -14.33 28.48
CA SER A 259 -15.26 -15.02 29.40
C SER A 259 -14.82 -16.47 29.58
N CYS A 260 -15.28 -17.09 30.66
CA CYS A 260 -15.09 -18.52 30.88
C CYS A 260 -15.96 -19.36 29.93
N PRO A 261 -15.56 -20.60 29.63
CA PRO A 261 -16.40 -21.58 28.95
C PRO A 261 -17.74 -21.77 29.68
N ASP A 262 -18.82 -22.07 28.94
CA ASP A 262 -20.18 -22.12 29.48
C ASP A 262 -20.40 -23.20 30.54
N ASP A 263 -19.56 -24.23 30.56
CA ASP A 263 -19.58 -25.32 31.53
C ASP A 263 -18.89 -24.97 32.86
N GLY A 264 -18.21 -23.81 32.93
CA GLY A 264 -17.48 -23.36 34.10
C GLY A 264 -16.35 -24.30 34.53
N GLU A 265 -15.92 -25.21 33.67
CA GLU A 265 -14.73 -26.04 33.88
C GLU A 265 -13.46 -25.22 33.61
N ASP A 266 -12.37 -25.59 34.27
CA ASP A 266 -11.05 -25.05 33.94
C ASP A 266 -10.57 -25.75 32.67
N GLU A 267 -10.93 -25.24 31.49
CA GLU A 267 -10.42 -25.74 30.21
C GLU A 267 -9.23 -24.93 29.70
N ASP A 268 -8.20 -25.65 29.22
CA ASP A 268 -7.06 -25.05 28.53
C ASP A 268 -7.48 -24.78 27.06
N VAL A 269 -7.67 -23.51 26.70
CA VAL A 269 -7.94 -23.11 25.31
C VAL A 269 -6.62 -23.00 24.56
N SER A 270 -6.46 -23.76 23.48
CA SER A 270 -5.28 -23.66 22.62
C SER A 270 -5.56 -22.78 21.40
N VAL A 271 -4.77 -21.71 21.23
CA VAL A 271 -4.77 -20.86 20.03
C VAL A 271 -3.52 -21.18 19.22
N GLU A 272 -3.68 -21.68 17.99
CA GLU A 272 -2.57 -21.83 17.07
C GLU A 272 -2.30 -20.50 16.36
N VAL A 273 -1.08 -20.00 16.54
CA VAL A 273 -0.58 -18.80 15.89
C VAL A 273 0.36 -19.24 14.77
N ARG A 274 0.00 -18.90 13.54
CA ARG A 274 0.86 -19.11 12.37
C ARG A 274 1.13 -17.77 11.69
N PRO A 275 2.38 -17.27 11.71
CA PRO A 275 2.72 -16.12 10.90
C PRO A 275 2.60 -16.47 9.42
N VAL A 276 2.00 -15.56 8.65
CA VAL A 276 1.90 -15.71 7.21
C VAL A 276 3.33 -15.72 6.63
N GLY A 277 3.75 -16.88 6.12
CA GLY A 277 5.10 -17.12 5.54
C GLY A 277 6.02 -17.96 6.37
N TYR A 278 5.53 -18.27 7.58
CA TYR A 278 5.96 -19.24 8.54
C TYR A 278 5.50 -20.65 8.16
N ASN A 279 6.38 -21.66 8.06
CA ASN A 279 5.93 -23.04 8.26
C ASN A 279 5.76 -23.35 9.75
N GLU A 280 6.47 -22.61 10.61
CA GLU A 280 6.35 -22.69 12.04
C GLU A 280 5.01 -22.15 12.50
N SER A 281 4.36 -22.90 13.37
CA SER A 281 3.27 -22.41 14.21
C SER A 281 3.68 -22.49 15.67
N THR A 282 3.05 -21.67 16.50
CA THR A 282 3.16 -21.76 17.95
C THR A 282 1.78 -21.91 18.54
N VAL A 283 1.63 -22.82 19.49
CA VAL A 283 0.37 -23.04 20.17
C VAL A 283 0.40 -22.32 21.50
N VAL A 284 -0.45 -21.32 21.64
CA VAL A 284 -0.65 -20.58 22.87
C VAL A 284 -1.73 -21.30 23.65
N ARG A 285 -1.33 -21.96 24.73
CA ARG A 285 -2.27 -22.55 25.69
C ARG A 285 -2.66 -21.52 26.73
N VAL A 286 -3.92 -21.10 26.69
CA VAL A 286 -4.54 -20.22 27.67
C VAL A 286 -5.19 -21.11 28.72
N ARG A 287 -4.58 -21.15 29.91
CA ARG A 287 -5.19 -21.83 31.04
C ARG A 287 -6.30 -20.96 31.62
N SER A 288 -7.55 -21.39 31.44
CA SER A 288 -8.66 -20.72 32.11
C SER A 288 -8.74 -21.22 33.56
N ARG A 289 -8.86 -20.29 34.50
CA ARG A 289 -9.20 -20.59 35.90
C ARG A 289 -10.52 -19.92 36.18
N CYS A 290 -11.57 -20.66 35.93
CA CYS A 290 -12.95 -20.22 35.98
C CYS A 290 -13.62 -20.66 37.27
N ARG A 291 -13.13 -21.75 37.87
CA ARG A 291 -13.61 -22.21 39.17
C ARG A 291 -12.99 -21.42 40.32
N CYS A 292 -13.85 -20.81 41.13
CA CYS A 292 -13.46 -20.30 42.43
C CYS A 292 -13.32 -21.48 43.40
N SER A 293 -12.12 -21.68 43.96
CA SER A 293 -11.96 -22.62 45.09
C SER A 293 -12.51 -21.93 46.35
N CYS A 294 -13.79 -22.16 46.67
CA CYS A 294 -14.37 -21.62 47.89
C CYS A 294 -13.64 -22.29 49.08
N GLY A 295 -13.15 -21.51 50.05
CA GLY A 295 -12.57 -22.05 51.29
C GLY A 295 -13.59 -22.92 52.07
N PRO A 296 -13.17 -23.59 53.16
CA PRO A 296 -13.98 -24.61 53.85
C PRO A 296 -15.35 -24.17 54.43
N ALA A 297 -15.75 -22.91 54.24
CA ALA A 297 -17.04 -22.36 54.64
C ALA A 297 -18.11 -22.33 53.52
N GLY A 298 -17.81 -22.78 52.29
CA GLY A 298 -18.82 -23.28 51.33
C GLY A 298 -20.03 -22.39 51.03
N LEU A 299 -19.83 -21.11 50.71
CA LEU A 299 -20.89 -20.25 50.16
C LEU A 299 -20.47 -19.71 48.79
N CYS A 300 -20.87 -20.43 47.74
CA CYS A 300 -20.83 -19.98 46.36
C CYS A 300 -22.23 -20.24 45.80
N HIS A 301 -22.99 -19.17 45.52
CA HIS A 301 -24.36 -19.24 45.02
C HIS A 301 -24.35 -18.88 43.54
N ASP A 302 -24.28 -19.88 42.68
CA ASP A 302 -24.56 -19.70 41.26
C ASP A 302 -25.79 -20.55 40.89
N SER A 303 -26.90 -19.84 40.73
CA SER A 303 -28.17 -20.33 40.26
C SER A 303 -28.24 -20.24 38.74
N ALA A 304 -28.11 -21.38 38.03
CA ALA A 304 -28.83 -21.70 36.80
C ALA A 304 -28.40 -23.10 36.30
N GLN A 305 -29.28 -24.08 36.46
CA GLN A 305 -29.19 -25.37 35.79
C GLN A 305 -29.40 -25.19 34.28
N SER A 306 -28.39 -25.52 33.46
CA SER A 306 -28.53 -25.65 32.01
C SER A 306 -28.96 -27.08 31.65
N ALA A 307 -30.00 -27.19 30.83
CA ALA A 307 -30.70 -28.42 30.49
C ALA A 307 -30.02 -29.19 29.34
N CYS A 308 -28.71 -29.48 29.45
CA CYS A 308 -27.97 -30.24 28.43
C CYS A 308 -27.08 -31.33 29.04
N SER A 309 -27.55 -32.00 30.09
CA SER A 309 -26.98 -33.30 30.51
C SER A 309 -27.91 -34.42 30.05
N GLU A 310 -27.61 -35.00 28.87
CA GLU A 310 -28.11 -36.34 28.57
C GLU A 310 -27.31 -37.35 29.40
N THR A 311 -27.98 -37.97 30.38
CA THR A 311 -27.52 -39.25 30.93
C THR A 311 -28.07 -40.38 30.06
N PRO A 312 -27.27 -41.37 29.66
CA PRO A 312 -27.79 -42.54 28.95
C PRO A 312 -28.33 -43.55 29.98
N HIS A 313 -29.56 -43.37 30.45
CA HIS A 313 -30.24 -44.39 31.24
C HIS A 313 -31.33 -45.11 30.44
N LYS A 314 -31.01 -46.37 30.15
CA LYS A 314 -31.86 -47.56 30.15
C LYS A 314 -33.37 -47.30 30.24
N ALA A 315 -34.06 -47.86 29.25
CA ALA A 315 -35.49 -48.09 29.18
C ALA A 315 -36.15 -48.41 30.54
N ALA A 316 -37.20 -47.65 30.88
CA ALA A 316 -38.53 -48.18 31.15
C ALA A 316 -39.52 -47.05 31.48
N LEU A 317 -40.75 -47.24 31.01
CA LEU A 317 -42.00 -46.55 31.36
C LEU A 317 -42.25 -45.20 30.66
N GLY A 318 -43.20 -45.27 29.73
CA GLY A 318 -43.59 -44.19 28.84
C GLY A 318 -44.39 -43.10 29.52
N LEU A 319 -44.17 -41.89 29.04
CA LEU A 319 -45.09 -40.75 29.02
C LEU A 319 -44.80 -39.95 27.75
N ASN A 320 -45.87 -39.41 27.15
CA ASN A 320 -45.94 -38.72 25.86
C ASN A 320 -44.79 -37.74 25.59
N LYS A 321 -44.10 -37.90 24.46
CA LYS A 321 -43.28 -36.87 23.83
C LYS A 321 -44.17 -35.98 22.95
N ASP A 322 -44.63 -34.88 23.52
CA ASP A 322 -45.14 -33.71 22.77
C ASP A 322 -44.42 -32.45 23.31
N SER A 323 -43.10 -32.37 23.10
CA SER A 323 -42.33 -31.17 23.47
C SER A 323 -41.12 -30.93 22.56
N ASP A 324 -41.29 -31.10 21.24
CA ASP A 324 -40.21 -30.93 20.25
C ASP A 324 -40.35 -29.65 19.40
N ARG A 325 -40.94 -28.56 19.92
CA ARG A 325 -41.16 -27.34 19.12
C ARG A 325 -40.85 -25.99 19.77
N ASN A 326 -40.22 -25.94 20.94
CA ASN A 326 -40.04 -24.67 21.67
C ASN A 326 -38.59 -24.32 22.06
N SER A 327 -37.59 -25.03 21.51
CA SER A 327 -36.17 -24.77 21.82
C SER A 327 -35.43 -23.99 20.71
N GLU A 328 -36.00 -23.91 19.49
CA GLU A 328 -35.38 -23.23 18.33
C GLU A 328 -35.67 -21.72 18.28
N SER A 329 -36.68 -21.22 19.00
CA SER A 329 -37.02 -19.78 19.00
C SER A 329 -36.03 -18.90 19.78
N ASN A 330 -35.15 -19.51 20.58
CA ASN A 330 -34.19 -18.78 21.42
C ASN A 330 -32.91 -18.33 20.67
N CYS A 331 -32.74 -18.76 19.42
CA CYS A 331 -31.60 -18.41 18.58
C CYS A 331 -31.89 -17.26 17.60
N ARG A 332 -33.04 -16.59 17.75
CA ARG A 332 -33.44 -15.47 16.89
C ARG A 332 -33.33 -14.15 17.64
N ALA A 333 -32.70 -13.17 16.99
CA ALA A 333 -32.77 -11.79 17.45
C ALA A 333 -34.22 -11.27 17.33
N GLY A 334 -34.65 -10.40 18.24
CA GLY A 334 -36.00 -9.84 18.23
C GLY A 334 -36.32 -9.12 16.92
N GLY A 335 -37.30 -9.63 16.16
CA GLY A 335 -37.69 -9.09 14.85
C GLY A 335 -36.99 -9.73 13.64
N SER A 336 -36.10 -10.70 13.86
CA SER A 336 -35.47 -11.51 12.81
C SER A 336 -36.19 -12.85 12.66
N ASP A 337 -36.35 -13.31 11.41
CA ASP A 337 -36.81 -14.68 11.09
C ASP A 337 -35.65 -15.64 10.79
N VAL A 338 -34.40 -15.15 10.89
CA VAL A 338 -33.19 -15.91 10.61
C VAL A 338 -32.49 -16.28 11.90
N ASP A 339 -32.27 -17.58 12.10
CA ASP A 339 -31.53 -18.15 13.23
C ASP A 339 -30.06 -17.77 13.14
N CYS A 340 -29.47 -17.36 14.27
CA CYS A 340 -28.04 -17.05 14.38
C CYS A 340 -27.51 -16.10 13.30
N SER A 341 -28.36 -15.16 12.86
CA SER A 341 -28.09 -14.20 11.78
C SER A 341 -27.62 -14.85 10.47
N GLY A 342 -27.87 -16.14 10.27
CA GLY A 342 -27.41 -16.91 9.11
C GLY A 342 -25.90 -17.18 9.09
N ARG A 343 -25.18 -16.91 10.20
CA ARG A 343 -23.72 -17.05 10.33
C ARG A 343 -23.34 -18.05 11.43
N GLY A 344 -24.19 -19.05 11.64
CA GLY A 344 -24.02 -20.05 12.68
C GLY A 344 -25.17 -21.06 12.69
N VAL A 345 -25.04 -22.05 13.56
CA VAL A 345 -26.03 -23.10 13.78
C VAL A 345 -26.62 -22.94 15.17
N CYS A 346 -27.94 -23.09 15.30
CA CYS A 346 -28.61 -23.08 16.60
C CYS A 346 -28.50 -24.47 17.24
N GLU A 347 -27.74 -24.57 18.32
CA GLU A 347 -27.59 -25.80 19.10
C GLU A 347 -28.11 -25.57 20.52
N CYS A 348 -29.12 -26.36 20.93
CA CYS A 348 -29.71 -26.28 22.27
C CYS A 348 -30.21 -24.89 22.70
N GLY A 349 -30.72 -24.10 21.75
CA GLY A 349 -31.20 -22.74 22.02
C GLY A 349 -30.10 -21.69 22.18
N LYS A 350 -28.85 -22.02 21.81
CA LYS A 350 -27.72 -21.10 21.72
C LYS A 350 -27.11 -21.14 20.31
N CYS A 351 -26.64 -20.00 19.83
CA CYS A 351 -25.97 -19.93 18.54
C CYS A 351 -24.49 -20.33 18.64
N VAL A 352 -24.07 -21.26 17.78
CA VAL A 352 -22.68 -21.61 17.53
C VAL A 352 -22.25 -20.95 16.23
N CYS A 353 -21.38 -19.95 16.31
CA CYS A 353 -21.00 -19.13 15.16
C CYS A 353 -20.02 -19.84 14.24
N GLU A 354 -20.17 -19.61 12.94
CA GLU A 354 -19.32 -20.20 11.92
C GLU A 354 -17.92 -19.56 11.93
N HIS A 355 -16.90 -20.38 11.66
CA HIS A 355 -15.52 -19.90 11.59
C HIS A 355 -15.25 -19.27 10.22
N SER A 356 -14.87 -17.99 10.20
CA SER A 356 -14.49 -17.28 8.99
C SER A 356 -12.96 -17.23 8.84
N ARG A 357 -12.46 -17.32 7.60
CA ARG A 357 -11.04 -17.11 7.30
C ARG A 357 -10.61 -15.65 7.41
N LEU A 358 -11.58 -14.72 7.50
CA LEU A 358 -11.36 -13.27 7.58
C LEU A 358 -11.27 -12.76 9.02
N GLY A 359 -11.75 -13.54 9.99
CA GLY A 359 -11.75 -13.19 11.42
C GLY A 359 -12.86 -13.90 12.18
N ALA A 360 -13.14 -13.48 13.41
CA ALA A 360 -14.12 -14.11 14.28
C ALA A 360 -15.53 -13.55 14.07
N VAL A 361 -16.51 -14.44 13.92
CA VAL A 361 -17.94 -14.11 14.04
C VAL A 361 -18.39 -14.45 15.45
N TYR A 362 -19.06 -13.53 16.13
CA TYR A 362 -19.44 -13.64 17.54
C TYR A 362 -20.73 -12.89 17.86
N GLY A 363 -21.17 -12.99 19.11
CA GLY A 363 -22.44 -12.40 19.58
C GLY A 363 -23.46 -13.49 19.93
N GLN A 364 -24.50 -13.12 20.66
CA GLN A 364 -25.52 -14.07 21.13
C GLN A 364 -26.24 -14.76 19.95
N TYR A 365 -26.36 -14.05 18.83
CA TYR A 365 -27.01 -14.50 17.61
C TYR A 365 -26.03 -14.46 16.44
N CYS A 366 -24.72 -14.54 16.69
CA CYS A 366 -23.66 -14.44 15.67
C CYS A 366 -23.79 -13.19 14.79
N GLU A 367 -24.22 -12.08 15.38
CA GLU A 367 -24.55 -10.83 14.70
C GLU A 367 -23.37 -9.85 14.59
N LYS A 368 -22.23 -10.16 15.22
CA LYS A 368 -21.02 -9.33 15.21
C LYS A 368 -19.84 -10.06 14.60
N ASP A 369 -18.88 -9.29 14.14
CA ASP A 369 -17.60 -9.78 13.69
C ASP A 369 -16.51 -8.73 13.93
N ASP A 370 -15.25 -9.12 13.77
CA ASP A 370 -14.08 -8.28 13.99
C ASP A 370 -13.40 -7.83 12.68
N PHE A 371 -14.03 -8.07 11.53
CA PHE A 371 -13.47 -7.80 10.20
C PHE A 371 -14.32 -6.88 9.31
N SER A 372 -15.56 -6.57 9.67
CA SER A 372 -16.42 -5.66 8.89
C SER A 372 -16.24 -4.17 9.23
N CYS A 373 -15.14 -3.79 9.89
CA CYS A 373 -14.84 -2.39 10.20
C CYS A 373 -14.07 -1.69 9.06
N PRO A 374 -14.03 -0.34 9.05
CA PRO A 374 -13.22 0.42 8.10
C PRO A 374 -11.73 0.07 8.13
N TYR A 375 -11.11 0.06 6.95
CA TYR A 375 -9.68 -0.22 6.76
C TYR A 375 -8.90 1.08 6.50
N GLU A 376 -7.65 1.11 6.95
CA GLU A 376 -6.65 2.14 6.61
C GLU A 376 -5.35 1.42 6.25
N GLU A 377 -4.75 1.74 5.09
CA GLU A 377 -3.53 1.09 4.59
C GLU A 377 -3.59 -0.45 4.61
N GLY A 378 -4.77 -1.03 4.35
CA GLY A 378 -5.00 -2.47 4.33
C GLY A 378 -5.16 -3.14 5.70
N LEU A 379 -5.20 -2.36 6.79
CA LEU A 379 -5.40 -2.85 8.15
C LEU A 379 -6.77 -2.43 8.71
N VAL A 380 -7.50 -3.37 9.32
CA VAL A 380 -8.75 -3.07 10.06
C VAL A 380 -8.44 -2.05 11.15
N CYS A 381 -9.20 -0.95 11.19
CA CYS A 381 -8.98 0.18 12.10
C CYS A 381 -7.52 0.70 12.07
N GLY A 382 -6.88 0.65 10.91
CA GLY A 382 -5.49 1.09 10.70
C GLY A 382 -4.46 0.36 11.56
N GLY A 383 -4.81 -0.80 12.13
CA GLY A 383 -4.00 -1.52 13.13
C GLY A 383 -3.84 -0.77 14.45
N ARG A 384 -4.61 0.31 14.66
CA ARG A 384 -4.51 1.26 15.77
C ARG A 384 -5.83 1.42 16.51
N GLY A 385 -6.73 0.44 16.37
CA GLY A 385 -8.00 0.37 17.07
C GLY A 385 -8.53 -1.05 17.10
N VAL A 386 -9.63 -1.25 17.82
CA VAL A 386 -10.32 -2.51 17.95
C VAL A 386 -11.67 -2.42 17.22
N CYS A 387 -11.94 -3.39 16.34
CA CYS A 387 -13.24 -3.49 15.66
C CYS A 387 -14.30 -4.02 16.64
N VAL A 388 -15.34 -3.23 16.89
CA VAL A 388 -16.43 -3.56 17.79
C VAL A 388 -17.75 -3.31 17.08
N SER A 389 -18.43 -4.38 16.67
CA SER A 389 -19.75 -4.31 16.01
C SER A 389 -19.76 -3.46 14.73
N GLY A 390 -18.70 -3.53 13.92
CA GLY A 390 -18.59 -2.77 12.67
C GLY A 390 -18.03 -1.35 12.81
N GLU A 391 -17.73 -0.90 14.04
CA GLU A 391 -17.12 0.40 14.31
C GLU A 391 -15.73 0.26 14.94
N CYS A 392 -14.82 1.18 14.61
CA CYS A 392 -13.48 1.20 15.17
C CYS A 392 -13.41 1.98 16.49
N VAL A 393 -12.99 1.31 17.55
CA VAL A 393 -12.61 1.94 18.82
C VAL A 393 -11.11 2.21 18.81
N CYS A 394 -10.71 3.46 18.62
CA CYS A 394 -9.30 3.82 18.46
C CYS A 394 -8.49 3.75 19.75
N ASN A 395 -7.22 3.36 19.63
CA ASN A 395 -6.25 3.41 20.71
C ASN A 395 -5.92 4.86 21.08
N ASP A 396 -5.44 5.07 22.30
CA ASP A 396 -5.01 6.38 22.77
C ASP A 396 -4.01 7.04 21.80
N GLY A 397 -4.31 8.28 21.42
CA GLY A 397 -3.51 9.03 20.45
C GLY A 397 -3.96 8.89 18.98
N TRP A 398 -5.03 8.14 18.70
CA TRP A 398 -5.62 7.98 17.37
C TRP A 398 -7.11 8.32 17.36
N THR A 399 -7.61 8.75 16.20
CA THR A 399 -9.00 9.17 15.98
C THR A 399 -9.43 8.91 14.53
N GLY A 400 -10.70 9.20 14.23
CA GLY A 400 -11.34 8.94 12.94
C GLY A 400 -11.95 7.55 12.84
N ASP A 401 -12.84 7.36 11.86
CA ASP A 401 -13.67 6.15 11.72
C ASP A 401 -12.85 4.89 11.43
N ASN A 402 -11.62 5.03 10.95
CA ASN A 402 -10.67 3.96 10.69
C ASN A 402 -9.40 4.04 11.55
N CYS A 403 -9.37 4.92 12.55
CA CYS A 403 -8.21 5.16 13.42
C CYS A 403 -6.89 5.50 12.70
N GLY A 404 -6.96 6.03 11.48
CA GLY A 404 -5.79 6.47 10.70
C GLY A 404 -5.25 7.85 11.11
N CYS A 405 -6.01 8.62 11.92
CA CYS A 405 -5.69 10.01 12.21
C CYS A 405 -4.98 10.13 13.57
N PRO A 406 -3.72 10.60 13.64
CA PRO A 406 -3.08 10.87 14.93
C PRO A 406 -3.71 12.09 15.61
N VAL A 407 -3.91 11.99 16.92
CA VAL A 407 -4.38 13.09 17.78
C VAL A 407 -3.25 14.09 18.05
N SER A 408 -2.00 13.64 17.97
CA SER A 408 -0.83 14.51 18.15
C SER A 408 -0.69 15.53 17.03
N THR A 409 -0.48 16.79 17.41
CA THR A 409 -0.20 17.89 16.47
C THR A 409 1.29 18.22 16.35
N ALA A 410 2.16 17.41 16.96
CA ALA A 410 3.60 17.68 17.04
C ALA A 410 4.27 17.84 15.66
N THR A 411 3.86 17.05 14.67
CA THR A 411 4.38 17.11 13.29
C THR A 411 3.97 18.37 12.54
N CYS A 412 2.92 19.06 13.00
CA CYS A 412 2.43 20.30 12.42
C CYS A 412 3.08 21.55 13.03
N GLN A 413 3.94 21.39 14.04
CA GLN A 413 4.53 22.52 14.75
C GLN A 413 5.78 23.03 14.02
N SER A 414 5.79 24.32 13.67
CA SER A 414 6.94 24.96 13.04
C SER A 414 8.01 25.33 14.08
N ALA A 415 9.22 25.71 13.62
CA ALA A 415 10.36 26.02 14.49
C ALA A 415 10.12 27.17 15.49
N ASN A 416 9.13 28.03 15.20
CA ASN A 416 8.67 29.11 16.07
C ASN A 416 7.51 28.70 17.01
N GLY A 417 7.18 27.41 17.08
CA GLY A 417 6.16 26.85 17.98
C GLY A 417 4.72 26.98 17.49
N LEU A 418 4.49 27.62 16.34
CA LEU A 418 3.15 27.80 15.77
C LEU A 418 2.69 26.54 15.03
N LEU A 419 1.40 26.21 15.12
CA LEU A 419 0.81 25.16 14.30
C LEU A 419 0.66 25.65 12.86
N CYS A 420 1.25 24.91 11.91
CA CYS A 420 1.22 25.22 10.48
C CYS A 420 1.65 26.66 10.17
N SER A 421 2.66 27.15 10.92
CA SER A 421 3.15 28.54 10.84
C SER A 421 2.07 29.61 11.05
N GLY A 422 0.92 29.26 11.64
CA GLY A 422 -0.26 30.11 11.77
C GLY A 422 -1.02 30.35 10.46
N ARG A 423 -0.76 29.56 9.41
CA ARG A 423 -1.26 29.73 8.04
C ARG A 423 -2.06 28.53 7.53
N GLY A 424 -2.50 27.68 8.44
CA GLY A 424 -3.22 26.46 8.10
C GLY A 424 -3.79 25.77 9.33
N SER A 425 -4.45 24.64 9.10
CA SER A 425 -5.00 23.77 10.13
C SER A 425 -4.28 22.43 10.11
N CYS A 426 -3.97 21.90 11.29
CA CYS A 426 -3.38 20.57 11.42
C CYS A 426 -4.50 19.52 11.37
N VAL A 427 -4.50 18.70 10.33
CA VAL A 427 -5.46 17.62 10.13
C VAL A 427 -4.67 16.31 10.04
N CYS A 428 -4.89 15.41 10.99
CA CYS A 428 -4.22 14.10 11.06
C CYS A 428 -2.68 14.19 10.98
N GLY A 429 -2.10 15.13 11.72
CA GLY A 429 -0.65 15.33 11.77
C GLY A 429 -0.04 15.94 10.50
N LYS A 430 -0.85 16.43 9.56
CA LYS A 430 -0.40 17.16 8.36
C LYS A 430 -1.04 18.54 8.31
N CYS A 431 -0.27 19.54 7.88
CA CYS A 431 -0.78 20.90 7.72
C CYS A 431 -1.54 21.07 6.40
N VAL A 432 -2.79 21.51 6.50
CA VAL A 432 -3.59 21.98 5.38
C VAL A 432 -3.53 23.51 5.37
N CYS A 433 -2.79 24.08 4.41
CA CYS A 433 -2.60 25.52 4.32
C CYS A 433 -3.89 26.22 3.86
N SER A 434 -4.27 27.30 4.54
CA SER A 434 -5.53 28.01 4.26
C SER A 434 -5.48 28.81 2.95
N ASP A 435 -4.29 29.21 2.51
CA ASP A 435 -4.07 29.94 1.27
C ASP A 435 -3.16 29.11 0.33
N PRO A 436 -3.60 28.84 -0.92
CA PRO A 436 -2.86 28.06 -1.91
C PRO A 436 -1.44 28.57 -2.24
N GLN A 437 -1.14 29.83 -1.93
CA GLN A 437 0.19 30.42 -2.14
C GLN A 437 1.24 29.90 -1.16
N PHE A 438 0.82 29.28 -0.05
CA PHE A 438 1.68 28.72 0.97
C PHE A 438 1.78 27.20 0.83
N SER A 439 2.98 26.69 0.99
CA SER A 439 3.31 25.26 0.85
C SER A 439 4.39 24.86 1.86
N GLY A 440 4.74 23.57 1.90
CA GLY A 440 5.67 23.02 2.87
C GLY A 440 4.96 22.27 4.00
N ASN A 441 5.74 21.54 4.81
CA ASN A 441 5.20 20.61 5.80
C ASN A 441 4.42 21.32 6.90
N VAL A 442 4.73 22.60 7.13
CA VAL A 442 4.09 23.46 8.13
C VAL A 442 3.69 24.81 7.52
N CYS A 443 3.39 24.84 6.22
CA CYS A 443 2.97 26.05 5.48
C CYS A 443 3.98 27.21 5.52
N GLU A 444 5.28 26.89 5.57
CA GLU A 444 6.36 27.87 5.73
C GLU A 444 6.84 28.52 4.41
N ARG A 445 6.59 27.88 3.28
CA ARG A 445 7.12 28.31 1.97
C ARG A 445 6.09 29.15 1.23
N CYS A 446 6.49 30.35 0.82
CA CYS A 446 5.69 31.20 -0.05
C CYS A 446 6.57 31.77 -1.17
N PRO A 447 6.63 31.11 -2.34
CA PRO A 447 7.45 31.55 -3.47
C PRO A 447 7.09 32.96 -3.95
N MET A 448 5.81 33.31 -3.90
CA MET A 448 5.30 34.61 -4.36
C MET A 448 5.45 35.73 -3.31
N CYS A 449 5.63 35.40 -2.03
CA CYS A 449 5.83 36.39 -0.96
C CYS A 449 7.21 37.05 -1.00
N HIS A 450 8.19 36.45 -1.70
CA HIS A 450 9.54 37.00 -1.86
C HIS A 450 9.59 38.22 -2.82
N SER A 451 8.49 38.52 -3.51
CA SER A 451 8.40 39.58 -4.52
C SER A 451 8.31 40.99 -3.94
N THR A 452 8.03 41.16 -2.64
CA THR A 452 7.98 42.49 -2.00
C THR A 452 9.35 43.15 -1.86
N PHE A 453 10.45 42.37 -1.86
CA PHE A 453 11.81 42.94 -1.85
C PHE A 453 12.32 43.34 -3.24
N MET A 454 11.90 42.64 -4.31
CA MET A 454 12.37 42.93 -5.67
C MET A 454 11.66 44.11 -6.34
N VAL A 455 10.38 44.37 -6.00
CA VAL A 455 9.64 45.51 -6.56
C VAL A 455 10.19 46.85 -6.05
N GLY A 456 10.74 46.89 -4.82
CA GLY A 456 11.42 48.07 -4.28
C GLY A 456 12.72 48.38 -5.03
N ALA A 457 13.54 47.36 -5.30
CA ALA A 457 14.79 47.51 -6.03
C ALA A 457 14.56 47.92 -7.49
N LEU A 458 13.55 47.37 -8.16
CA LEU A 458 13.21 47.73 -9.54
C LEU A 458 12.65 49.15 -9.63
N LYS A 459 11.80 49.58 -8.68
CA LYS A 459 11.32 50.96 -8.62
C LYS A 459 12.46 51.95 -8.35
N ALA A 460 13.41 51.61 -7.46
CA ALA A 460 14.57 52.46 -7.20
C ALA A 460 15.51 52.56 -8.41
N ALA A 461 15.74 51.45 -9.11
CA ALA A 461 16.55 51.41 -10.32
C ALA A 461 15.91 52.20 -11.48
N ILE A 462 14.59 52.06 -11.68
CA ILE A 462 13.85 52.83 -12.70
C ILE A 462 13.83 54.31 -12.33
N HIS A 463 13.63 54.68 -11.06
CA HIS A 463 13.66 56.08 -10.63
C HIS A 463 15.06 56.70 -10.84
N SER A 464 16.13 55.95 -10.55
CA SER A 464 17.50 56.40 -10.76
C SER A 464 17.85 56.55 -12.24
N LEU A 465 17.37 55.64 -13.11
CA LEU A 465 17.54 55.76 -14.56
C LEU A 465 16.76 56.95 -15.15
N VAL A 466 15.53 57.17 -14.68
CA VAL A 466 14.69 58.29 -15.11
C VAL A 466 15.29 59.62 -14.64
N LEU A 467 15.88 59.68 -13.44
CA LEU A 467 16.58 60.88 -12.95
C LEU A 467 17.84 61.18 -13.78
N SER A 468 18.64 60.16 -14.13
CA SER A 468 19.84 60.34 -14.96
C SER A 468 19.49 60.75 -16.39
N LEU A 469 18.43 60.18 -16.97
CA LEU A 469 17.93 60.56 -18.29
C LEU A 469 17.33 61.98 -18.30
N LEU A 470 16.65 62.40 -17.23
CA LEU A 470 16.17 63.78 -17.11
C LEU A 470 17.31 64.79 -16.92
N GLN A 471 18.42 64.41 -16.28
CA GLN A 471 19.62 65.26 -16.17
C GLN A 471 20.37 65.41 -17.50
N GLU A 472 20.44 64.35 -18.32
CA GLU A 472 21.04 64.42 -19.66
C GLU A 472 20.16 65.17 -20.67
N VAL A 473 18.83 65.02 -20.59
CA VAL A 473 17.91 65.60 -21.60
C VAL A 473 17.50 67.04 -21.26
N CYS A 474 17.39 67.42 -19.98
CA CYS A 474 16.94 68.76 -19.58
C CYS A 474 18.05 69.70 -19.07
N GLY A 475 19.32 69.29 -19.06
CA GLY A 475 20.45 70.18 -18.75
C GLY A 475 20.32 70.93 -17.42
N LEU A 476 19.80 70.26 -16.38
CA LEU A 476 19.72 70.84 -15.04
C LEU A 476 21.11 70.83 -14.39
N PRO A 477 21.61 71.96 -13.86
CA PRO A 477 22.92 71.97 -13.22
C PRO A 477 22.91 71.11 -11.95
N SER A 478 24.01 70.39 -11.74
CA SER A 478 24.26 69.57 -10.56
C SER A 478 24.17 70.41 -9.28
N VAL A 479 23.09 70.26 -8.52
CA VAL A 479 22.99 70.84 -7.18
C VAL A 479 23.79 69.96 -6.21
N SER A 480 25.03 70.34 -5.97
CA SER A 480 25.81 69.85 -4.83
C SER A 480 25.18 70.40 -3.55
N ARG A 481 24.54 69.53 -2.75
CA ARG A 481 24.00 69.91 -1.45
C ARG A 481 25.14 69.93 -0.42
N SER A 482 25.74 71.11 -0.22
CA SER A 482 26.35 71.49 1.06
C SER A 482 25.28 72.17 1.93
N HIS A 483 25.36 71.96 3.24
CA HIS A 483 24.44 72.54 4.21
C HIS A 483 24.43 74.08 4.19
N THR A 484 23.23 74.67 4.24
CA THR A 484 22.76 75.84 5.06
C THR A 484 21.83 76.79 4.27
N GLY A 485 20.78 77.29 4.94
CA GLY A 485 20.23 78.64 4.71
C GLY A 485 19.02 78.84 3.78
N ARG A 486 17.88 79.18 4.41
CA ARG A 486 16.75 80.05 3.99
C ARG A 486 16.51 80.41 2.50
N GLY A 487 15.26 80.14 2.07
CA GLY A 487 14.31 81.12 1.52
C GLY A 487 14.58 81.73 0.14
N GLY A 488 13.75 81.38 -0.85
CA GLY A 488 13.66 82.11 -2.12
C GLY A 488 12.70 81.47 -3.12
N THR A 489 11.59 82.15 -3.39
CA THR A 489 10.63 81.89 -4.48
C THR A 489 11.20 82.32 -5.83
N LEU A 490 11.07 81.48 -6.86
CA LEU A 490 11.12 81.90 -8.26
C LEU A 490 10.23 80.97 -9.12
N GLN A 491 9.37 81.59 -9.90
CA GLN A 491 8.47 81.01 -10.91
C GLN A 491 8.91 81.58 -12.30
N PRO A 492 8.32 81.17 -13.43
CA PRO A 492 8.81 80.13 -14.34
C PRO A 492 9.22 80.67 -15.73
N HIS A 493 10.05 79.96 -16.50
CA HIS A 493 10.02 80.10 -17.97
C HIS A 493 10.37 78.79 -18.73
N LEU A 494 9.35 78.35 -19.47
CA LEU A 494 9.22 77.50 -20.65
C LEU A 494 10.37 76.61 -21.18
N CYS A 495 10.04 75.33 -21.42
CA CYS A 495 10.40 74.60 -22.64
C CYS A 495 9.19 73.77 -23.14
N PRO A 496 8.96 73.61 -24.47
CA PRO A 496 7.72 73.07 -25.03
C PRO A 496 7.80 71.57 -25.44
N THR A 497 6.63 70.91 -25.37
CA THR A 497 6.18 69.72 -26.11
C THR A 497 7.13 68.52 -26.29
N ALA A 498 6.86 67.44 -25.54
CA ALA A 498 7.07 66.07 -26.02
C ALA A 498 5.85 65.20 -25.66
N VAL A 499 5.47 64.39 -26.66
CA VAL A 499 4.21 63.69 -26.89
C VAL A 499 3.87 62.62 -25.83
N ALA A 500 2.60 62.56 -25.46
CA ALA A 500 2.00 61.50 -24.67
C ALA A 500 1.90 60.18 -25.46
N ILE A 501 2.35 59.07 -24.87
CA ILE A 501 1.98 57.71 -25.27
C ILE A 501 1.33 57.05 -24.05
N GLY A 502 0.01 57.01 -24.04
CA GLY A 502 -0.78 56.20 -23.12
C GLY A 502 -1.02 54.80 -23.69
N SER A 503 -0.90 53.78 -22.85
CA SER A 503 -1.40 52.43 -23.13
C SER A 503 -2.34 51.97 -22.01
N ARG A 504 -3.63 52.14 -22.31
CA ARG A 504 -4.85 51.41 -21.91
C ARG A 504 -4.81 50.51 -20.67
N GLN A 505 -5.54 50.93 -19.64
CA GLN A 505 -6.19 50.04 -18.66
C GLN A 505 -7.42 49.36 -19.29
N ALA A 506 -7.54 48.05 -19.12
CA ALA A 506 -8.77 47.29 -19.39
C ALA A 506 -9.22 46.55 -18.12
N GLN A 507 -10.26 47.12 -17.51
CA GLN A 507 -11.43 46.51 -16.85
C GLN A 507 -11.23 45.26 -15.98
N THR A 508 -11.33 45.46 -14.66
CA THR A 508 -11.84 44.49 -13.69
C THR A 508 -13.37 44.49 -13.72
N LEU A 509 -13.96 43.32 -13.94
CA LEU A 509 -15.39 43.04 -13.78
C LEU A 509 -15.72 42.89 -12.29
N ASP A 510 -16.74 43.62 -11.85
CA ASP A 510 -17.33 43.56 -10.51
C ASP A 510 -18.67 42.81 -10.53
N GLY A 511 -18.90 42.01 -9.48
CA GLY A 511 -20.23 41.68 -8.93
C GLY A 511 -20.54 40.18 -8.75
N PRO A 512 -21.36 39.77 -7.74
CA PRO A 512 -21.89 40.52 -6.60
C PRO A 512 -21.65 39.84 -5.22
N SER A 513 -21.33 40.65 -4.20
CA SER A 513 -21.44 40.25 -2.79
C SER A 513 -22.71 40.87 -2.18
N TYR A 514 -23.58 40.00 -1.67
CA TYR A 514 -24.74 40.36 -0.86
C TYR A 514 -24.30 41.01 0.46
N ARG A 515 -24.80 42.21 0.73
CA ARG A 515 -24.85 42.79 2.07
C ARG A 515 -26.15 42.34 2.74
N LEU A 516 -26.04 41.77 3.94
CA LEU A 516 -27.07 41.88 4.96
C LEU A 516 -26.47 42.64 6.14
N VAL A 517 -27.08 43.80 6.38
CA VAL A 517 -26.85 44.72 7.48
C VAL A 517 -27.65 44.22 8.67
N HIS A 518 -27.05 44.16 9.87
CA HIS A 518 -27.64 44.78 11.06
C HIS A 518 -26.58 45.00 12.15
N ALA A 519 -26.67 46.19 12.75
CA ALA A 519 -25.79 46.75 13.74
C ALA A 519 -26.17 46.38 15.19
N GLN A 520 -25.17 46.43 16.08
CA GLN A 520 -25.17 46.75 17.52
C GLN A 520 -26.44 46.43 18.35
N VAL A 521 -26.31 45.58 19.37
CA VAL A 521 -25.84 45.85 20.75
C VAL A 521 -25.25 44.56 21.32
#